data_AF-A0A6G1LW06-F1
#
_entry.id   AF-A0A6G1LW06-F1
#
_cell.length_a   1.000
_cell.length_b   1.000
_cell.length_c   1.000
_cell.angle_alpha   90.00
_cell.angle_beta   90.00
_cell.angle_gamma   90.00
#
_symmetry.space_group_name_H-M   'P 1'
#
loop_
_entity.id
_entity.type
_entity.pdbx_description
1 polymer ?
#
loop_
_entity_poly.entity_id
_entity_poly.type
_entity_poly.pdbx_seq_one_letter_code
_entity_poly.pdbx_strand_id
1 'polypeptide(L)'
;MGDPFEIRLQFTKMLQRLNASVNASKSCAAFALKHKDLDEDLHSCILEQLGESSMNNRVNLLYFIEHLLEMSVSKGISNYIPMIQSEFRTIVDCVSPPDQSGLQNIASTRKVLGKIRDQKLMSTEIYDELISSLDTREKAGQHQHSDDESNKSESEELEEVDQVPNGISIATMIGKDPEYPDSTKGSPSAPILAIPYSPTVVNPVDSGSIGSTPTNDARRQSSSQTITFKRPPKQVIEERMEEDRERHKRLRETIWAIYPSRDDESLDKSLDGLEGLVGPEFEMFWKDVTLVEINEDDMELMAEEAELKVESLS
;
A
#
# COMPACT_ATOMS: atom_id res chain seq x y z
N MET A 1 -6.71 30.81 -16.49
CA MET A 1 -7.71 29.73 -16.39
C MET A 1 -7.39 28.77 -17.52
N GLY A 2 -7.08 27.51 -17.23
CA GLY A 2 -6.82 26.50 -18.26
C GLY A 2 -8.13 25.94 -18.81
N ASP A 3 -8.09 25.29 -19.96
CA ASP A 3 -9.25 24.62 -20.56
C ASP A 3 -9.71 23.44 -19.67
N PRO A 4 -11.02 23.29 -19.36
CA PRO A 4 -11.51 22.21 -18.50
C PRO A 4 -11.15 20.79 -18.98
N PHE A 5 -11.17 20.53 -20.28
CA PHE A 5 -10.79 19.22 -20.83
C PHE A 5 -9.29 18.95 -20.64
N GLU A 6 -8.45 19.95 -20.89
CA GLU A 6 -7.00 19.86 -20.66
C GLU A 6 -6.69 19.59 -19.18
N ILE A 7 -7.33 20.32 -18.27
CA ILE A 7 -7.16 20.15 -16.81
C ILE A 7 -7.59 18.74 -16.39
N ARG A 8 -8.74 18.26 -16.88
CA ARG A 8 -9.23 16.90 -16.63
C ARG A 8 -8.20 15.85 -17.09
N LEU A 9 -7.75 15.95 -18.34
CA LEU A 9 -6.78 15.02 -18.91
C LEU A 9 -5.45 15.02 -18.13
N GLN A 10 -4.97 16.21 -17.74
CA GLN A 10 -3.76 16.35 -16.95
C GLN A 10 -3.93 15.71 -15.58
N PHE A 11 -5.05 15.95 -14.90
CA PHE A 11 -5.33 15.38 -13.60
C PHE A 11 -5.45 13.85 -13.65
N THR A 12 -6.19 13.30 -14.61
CA THR A 12 -6.28 11.85 -14.82
C THR A 12 -4.89 11.22 -15.00
N LYS A 13 -4.01 11.84 -15.79
CA LYS A 13 -2.62 11.37 -15.95
C LYS A 13 -1.80 11.45 -14.67
N MET A 14 -2.07 12.42 -13.79
CA MET A 14 -1.42 12.51 -12.48
C MET A 14 -1.91 11.36 -11.58
N LEU A 15 -3.22 11.13 -11.51
CA LEU A 15 -3.84 10.05 -10.73
C LEU A 15 -3.36 8.65 -11.16
N GLN A 16 -3.21 8.43 -12.48
CA GLN A 16 -2.71 7.16 -13.04
C GLN A 16 -1.25 6.87 -12.73
N ARG A 17 -0.46 7.90 -12.40
CA ARG A 17 0.99 7.80 -12.14
C ARG A 17 1.33 7.96 -10.67
N LEU A 18 0.33 7.95 -9.79
CA LEU A 18 0.57 8.00 -8.35
C LEU A 18 1.34 6.76 -7.90
N ASN A 19 2.23 6.98 -6.94
CA ASN A 19 3.05 5.94 -6.31
C ASN A 19 3.09 6.21 -4.81
N ALA A 20 3.84 5.40 -4.05
CA ALA A 20 3.95 5.53 -2.60
C ALA A 20 4.60 6.85 -2.10
N SER A 21 5.04 7.74 -3.00
CA SER A 21 5.63 9.04 -2.65
C SER A 21 4.59 10.01 -2.10
N VAL A 22 4.82 10.45 -0.86
CA VAL A 22 4.07 11.55 -0.23
C VAL A 22 4.10 12.82 -1.08
N ASN A 23 5.22 13.10 -1.74
CA ASN A 23 5.34 14.28 -2.60
C ASN A 23 4.47 14.18 -3.85
N ALA A 24 4.35 12.99 -4.45
CA ALA A 24 3.44 12.77 -5.58
C ALA A 24 1.99 13.04 -5.18
N SER A 25 1.57 12.51 -4.04
CA SER A 25 0.24 12.77 -3.45
C SER A 25 0.01 14.25 -3.17
N LYS A 26 0.95 14.93 -2.49
CA LYS A 26 0.84 16.37 -2.17
C LYS A 26 0.82 17.25 -3.42
N SER A 27 1.63 16.95 -4.43
CA SER A 27 1.61 17.67 -5.71
C SER A 27 0.30 17.47 -6.46
N CYS A 28 -0.26 16.26 -6.46
CA CYS A 28 -1.57 15.97 -7.05
C CYS A 28 -2.70 16.70 -6.31
N ALA A 29 -2.67 16.73 -4.98
CA ALA A 29 -3.62 17.48 -4.17
C ALA A 29 -3.51 18.99 -4.40
N ALA A 30 -2.29 19.52 -4.46
CA ALA A 30 -2.05 20.92 -4.79
C ALA A 30 -2.61 21.30 -6.18
N PHE A 31 -2.52 20.39 -7.16
CA PHE A 31 -3.12 20.58 -8.47
C PHE A 31 -4.65 20.68 -8.38
N ALA A 32 -5.31 19.72 -7.73
CA ALA A 32 -6.77 19.72 -7.56
C ALA A 32 -7.27 21.00 -6.87
N LEU A 33 -6.56 21.45 -5.82
CA LEU A 33 -6.91 22.67 -5.07
C LEU A 33 -6.63 23.96 -5.83
N LYS A 34 -5.64 23.97 -6.73
CA LYS A 34 -5.37 25.09 -7.63
C LYS A 34 -6.51 25.28 -8.63
N HIS A 35 -7.18 24.19 -9.02
CA HIS A 35 -8.26 24.14 -9.99
C HIS A 35 -9.63 23.88 -9.30
N LYS A 36 -9.86 24.50 -8.14
CA LYS A 36 -11.08 24.34 -7.33
C LYS A 36 -12.39 24.71 -8.02
N ASP A 37 -12.34 25.47 -9.12
CA ASP A 37 -13.53 25.83 -9.90
C ASP A 37 -14.05 24.65 -10.75
N LEU A 38 -13.29 23.56 -10.85
CA LEU A 38 -13.62 22.31 -11.55
C LEU A 38 -13.67 21.12 -10.60
N ASP A 39 -13.88 21.38 -9.31
CA ASP A 39 -13.87 20.37 -8.25
C ASP A 39 -14.84 19.20 -8.46
N GLU A 40 -16.06 19.43 -8.98
CA GLU A 40 -17.02 18.37 -9.30
C GLU A 40 -16.51 17.41 -10.40
N ASP A 41 -15.95 17.98 -11.48
CA ASP A 41 -15.36 17.20 -12.58
C ASP A 41 -14.11 16.45 -12.12
N LEU A 42 -13.24 17.11 -11.34
CA LEU A 42 -12.03 16.49 -10.81
C LEU A 42 -12.35 15.42 -9.78
N HIS A 43 -13.37 15.61 -8.93
CA HIS A 43 -13.88 14.59 -8.03
C HIS A 43 -14.37 13.35 -8.81
N SER A 44 -15.11 13.56 -9.89
CA SER A 44 -15.53 12.46 -10.78
C SER A 44 -14.34 11.69 -11.35
N CYS A 45 -13.25 12.37 -11.69
CA CYS A 45 -12.01 11.71 -12.12
C CYS A 45 -11.36 10.87 -11.01
N ILE A 46 -11.43 11.29 -9.76
CA ILE A 46 -10.90 10.51 -8.62
C ILE A 46 -11.65 9.18 -8.53
N LEU A 47 -12.98 9.22 -8.57
CA LEU A 47 -13.81 8.01 -8.47
C LEU A 47 -13.65 7.10 -9.70
N GLU A 48 -13.57 7.68 -10.90
CA GLU A 48 -13.29 6.96 -12.15
C GLU A 48 -11.95 6.19 -12.02
N GLN A 49 -10.88 6.88 -11.61
CA GLN A 49 -9.57 6.25 -11.48
C GLN A 49 -9.48 5.27 -10.31
N LEU A 50 -10.27 5.44 -9.24
CA LEU A 50 -10.41 4.43 -8.19
C LEU A 50 -11.01 3.12 -8.73
N GLY A 51 -11.98 3.20 -9.64
CA GLY A 51 -12.60 2.03 -10.26
C GLY A 51 -11.73 1.35 -11.31
N GLU A 52 -10.95 2.10 -12.07
CA GLU A 52 -10.22 1.60 -13.24
C GLU A 52 -8.77 1.18 -12.96
N SER A 53 -8.18 1.68 -11.87
CA SER A 53 -6.75 1.46 -11.62
C SER A 53 -6.44 0.14 -10.90
N SER A 54 -5.16 -0.24 -10.91
CA SER A 54 -4.67 -1.44 -10.23
C SER A 54 -4.86 -1.34 -8.72
N MET A 55 -4.95 -2.50 -8.05
CA MET A 55 -5.17 -2.57 -6.60
C MET A 55 -4.12 -1.79 -5.79
N ASN A 56 -2.89 -1.76 -6.28
CA ASN A 56 -1.80 -0.96 -5.72
C ASN A 56 -2.05 0.55 -5.89
N ASN A 57 -2.40 0.98 -7.12
CA ASN A 57 -2.67 2.38 -7.39
C ASN A 57 -3.91 2.88 -6.64
N ARG A 58 -4.90 2.02 -6.36
CA ARG A 58 -6.05 2.35 -5.50
C ARG A 58 -5.61 2.71 -4.07
N VAL A 59 -4.62 2.01 -3.51
CA VAL A 59 -4.01 2.42 -2.22
C VAL A 59 -3.32 3.78 -2.36
N ASN A 60 -2.58 4.01 -3.45
CA ASN A 60 -1.96 5.33 -3.71
C ASN A 60 -2.99 6.45 -3.79
N LEU A 61 -4.12 6.22 -4.48
CA LEU A 61 -5.25 7.12 -4.56
C LEU A 61 -5.85 7.40 -3.18
N LEU A 62 -5.99 6.39 -2.32
CA LEU A 62 -6.48 6.56 -0.95
C LEU A 62 -5.55 7.46 -0.12
N TYR A 63 -4.23 7.28 -0.21
CA TYR A 63 -3.27 8.20 0.42
C TYR A 63 -3.35 9.61 -0.18
N PHE A 64 -3.53 9.73 -1.49
CA PHE A 64 -3.75 11.02 -2.13
C PHE A 64 -5.02 11.72 -1.62
N ILE A 65 -6.14 11.00 -1.47
CA ILE A 65 -7.39 11.53 -0.93
C ILE A 65 -7.20 12.07 0.48
N GLU A 66 -6.47 11.34 1.33
CA GLU A 66 -6.12 11.81 2.67
C GLU A 66 -5.36 13.14 2.63
N HIS A 67 -4.33 13.26 1.77
CA HIS A 67 -3.60 14.51 1.59
C HIS A 67 -4.47 15.63 1.00
N LEU A 68 -5.39 15.29 0.08
CA LEU A 68 -6.33 16.25 -0.49
C LEU A 68 -7.21 16.86 0.59
N LEU A 69 -7.76 16.05 1.50
CA LEU A 69 -8.57 16.54 2.62
C LEU A 69 -7.74 17.36 3.61
N GLU A 70 -6.55 16.88 3.99
CA GLU A 70 -5.63 17.60 4.88
C GLU A 70 -5.29 19.00 4.32
N MET A 71 -4.91 19.05 3.04
CA MET A 71 -4.57 20.29 2.36
C MET A 71 -5.78 21.19 2.11
N SER A 72 -6.98 20.61 1.90
CA SER A 72 -8.25 21.34 1.77
C SER A 72 -8.53 22.15 3.04
N VAL A 73 -8.40 21.51 4.22
CA VAL A 73 -8.54 22.18 5.52
C VAL A 73 -7.48 23.26 5.70
N SER A 74 -6.20 22.91 5.46
CA SER A 74 -5.08 23.85 5.63
C SER A 74 -5.21 25.12 4.77
N LYS A 75 -5.78 25.00 3.56
CA LYS A 75 -5.98 26.12 2.64
C LYS A 75 -7.35 26.79 2.73
N GLY A 76 -8.26 26.27 3.56
CA GLY A 76 -9.64 26.76 3.65
C GLY A 76 -10.46 26.56 2.37
N ILE A 77 -10.15 25.53 1.57
CA ILE A 77 -10.92 25.15 0.38
C ILE A 77 -11.74 23.92 0.73
N SER A 78 -13.02 24.08 1.02
CA SER A 78 -13.84 23.01 1.61
C SER A 78 -14.55 22.12 0.60
N ASN A 79 -14.58 22.45 -0.69
CA ASN A 79 -15.49 21.81 -1.65
C ASN A 79 -15.30 20.29 -1.78
N TYR A 80 -14.05 19.80 -1.73
CA TYR A 80 -13.74 18.37 -1.80
C TYR A 80 -14.17 17.58 -0.55
N ILE A 81 -14.24 18.24 0.62
CA ILE A 81 -14.50 17.56 1.90
C ILE A 81 -15.88 16.87 1.91
N PRO A 82 -17.01 17.56 1.67
CA PRO A 82 -18.32 16.91 1.71
C PRO A 82 -18.49 15.87 0.60
N MET A 83 -17.93 16.10 -0.60
CA MET A 83 -18.01 15.15 -1.72
C MET A 83 -17.31 13.83 -1.39
N ILE A 84 -16.11 13.88 -0.79
CA ILE A 84 -15.37 12.69 -0.40
C ILE A 84 -16.03 12.02 0.82
N GLN A 85 -16.52 12.81 1.79
CA GLN A 85 -17.20 12.27 2.98
C GLN A 85 -18.44 11.44 2.62
N SER A 86 -19.22 11.84 1.61
CA SER A 86 -20.35 11.03 1.13
C SER A 86 -19.93 9.72 0.46
N GLU A 87 -18.70 9.64 -0.06
CA GLU A 87 -18.22 8.52 -0.87
C GLU A 87 -17.29 7.56 -0.14
N PHE A 88 -17.05 7.72 1.17
CA PHE A 88 -16.10 6.86 1.89
C PHE A 88 -16.38 5.36 1.75
N ARG A 89 -17.66 4.94 1.71
CA ARG A 89 -18.02 3.53 1.50
C ARG A 89 -17.57 3.07 0.11
N THR A 90 -17.94 3.81 -0.93
CA THR A 90 -17.54 3.56 -2.31
C THR A 90 -16.02 3.51 -2.47
N ILE A 91 -15.30 4.45 -1.85
CA ILE A 91 -13.83 4.50 -1.88
C ILE A 91 -13.24 3.26 -1.23
N VAL A 92 -13.73 2.85 -0.03
CA VAL A 92 -13.24 1.65 0.66
C VAL A 92 -13.53 0.39 -0.14
N ASP A 93 -14.70 0.29 -0.77
CA ASP A 93 -15.05 -0.86 -1.62
C ASP A 93 -14.22 -0.94 -2.89
N CYS A 94 -13.80 0.20 -3.45
CA CYS A 94 -12.83 0.20 -4.55
C CYS A 94 -11.43 -0.24 -4.08
N VAL A 95 -10.95 0.26 -2.94
CA VAL A 95 -9.57 0.05 -2.48
C VAL A 95 -9.37 -1.32 -1.84
N SER A 96 -10.32 -1.78 -1.05
CA SER A 96 -10.28 -3.05 -0.31
C SER A 96 -11.59 -3.80 -0.53
N PRO A 97 -11.86 -4.24 -1.78
CA PRO A 97 -13.11 -4.95 -2.10
C PRO A 97 -13.25 -6.24 -1.27
N PRO A 98 -14.48 -6.78 -1.13
CA PRO A 98 -14.74 -7.92 -0.26
C PRO A 98 -14.18 -9.26 -0.78
N ASP A 99 -13.65 -9.30 -2.01
CA ASP A 99 -12.98 -10.47 -2.58
C ASP A 99 -11.51 -10.57 -2.16
N GLN A 100 -10.87 -11.68 -2.52
CA GLN A 100 -9.47 -11.96 -2.18
C GLN A 100 -8.49 -10.84 -2.59
N SER A 101 -8.81 -10.08 -3.65
CA SER A 101 -7.94 -9.00 -4.13
C SER A 101 -7.81 -7.82 -3.15
N GLY A 102 -8.83 -7.61 -2.29
CA GLY A 102 -8.84 -6.53 -1.31
C GLY A 102 -8.07 -6.84 -0.02
N LEU A 103 -7.83 -8.10 0.31
CA LEU A 103 -7.22 -8.51 1.58
C LEU A 103 -5.84 -7.87 1.80
N GLN A 104 -5.01 -7.82 0.76
CA GLN A 104 -3.68 -7.20 0.78
C GLN A 104 -3.69 -5.69 1.10
N ASN A 105 -4.83 -5.02 0.92
CA ASN A 105 -4.96 -3.58 1.11
C ASN A 105 -5.54 -3.20 2.48
N ILE A 106 -6.15 -4.15 3.20
CA ILE A 106 -6.86 -3.91 4.45
C ILE A 106 -6.03 -3.12 5.46
N ALA A 107 -4.78 -3.55 5.72
CA ALA A 107 -3.90 -2.87 6.68
C ALA A 107 -3.61 -1.41 6.29
N SER A 108 -3.38 -1.15 5.00
CA SER A 108 -3.15 0.21 4.49
C SER A 108 -4.42 1.06 4.57
N THR A 109 -5.58 0.48 4.22
CA THR A 109 -6.88 1.15 4.31
C THR A 109 -7.19 1.56 5.75
N ARG A 110 -7.06 0.64 6.72
CA ARG A 110 -7.26 0.95 8.16
C ARG A 110 -6.40 2.11 8.63
N LYS A 111 -5.12 2.11 8.24
CA LYS A 111 -4.18 3.16 8.61
C LYS A 111 -4.61 4.53 8.08
N VAL A 112 -5.03 4.61 6.81
CA VAL A 112 -5.49 5.87 6.22
C VAL A 112 -6.80 6.34 6.86
N LEU A 113 -7.76 5.44 7.07
CA LEU A 113 -9.02 5.78 7.74
C LEU A 113 -8.77 6.30 9.17
N GLY A 114 -7.83 5.70 9.90
CA GLY A 114 -7.42 6.16 11.24
C GLY A 114 -6.88 7.59 11.19
N LYS A 115 -5.99 7.88 10.23
CA LYS A 115 -5.44 9.23 10.03
C LYS A 115 -6.54 10.26 9.70
N ILE A 116 -7.47 9.92 8.81
CA ILE A 116 -8.60 10.79 8.44
C ILE A 116 -9.52 11.05 9.65
N ARG A 117 -9.80 10.02 10.47
CA ARG A 117 -10.56 10.16 11.73
C ARG A 117 -9.85 11.08 12.71
N ASP A 118 -8.55 10.88 12.93
CA ASP A 118 -7.76 11.68 13.89
C ASP A 118 -7.70 13.16 13.49
N GLN A 119 -7.73 13.44 12.19
CA GLN A 119 -7.86 14.79 11.64
C GLN A 119 -9.30 15.34 11.71
N LYS A 120 -10.26 14.62 12.30
CA LYS A 120 -11.69 14.97 12.41
C LYS A 120 -12.37 15.19 11.05
N LEU A 121 -11.87 14.51 10.01
CA LEU A 121 -12.41 14.55 8.65
C LEU A 121 -13.41 13.41 8.36
N MET A 122 -13.66 12.55 9.34
CA MET A 122 -14.63 11.46 9.32
C MET A 122 -15.31 11.38 10.70
N SER A 123 -16.59 11.05 10.73
CA SER A 123 -17.29 10.82 12.00
C SER A 123 -16.89 9.47 12.59
N THR A 124 -16.95 9.35 13.92
CA THR A 124 -16.60 8.11 14.63
C THR A 124 -17.51 6.96 14.20
N GLU A 125 -18.79 7.23 13.94
CA GLU A 125 -19.77 6.21 13.53
C GLU A 125 -19.42 5.62 12.15
N ILE A 126 -19.05 6.48 11.19
CA ILE A 126 -18.63 6.04 9.86
C ILE A 126 -17.31 5.27 9.96
N TYR A 127 -16.38 5.75 10.78
CA TYR A 127 -15.11 5.07 10.99
C TYR A 127 -15.31 3.65 11.54
N ASP A 128 -16.08 3.50 12.62
CA ASP A 128 -16.34 2.21 13.25
C ASP A 128 -17.09 1.24 12.33
N GLU A 129 -18.04 1.75 11.53
CA GLU A 129 -18.73 0.98 10.48
C GLU A 129 -17.73 0.42 9.45
N LEU A 130 -16.85 1.26 8.91
CA LEU A 130 -15.88 0.87 7.89
C LEU A 130 -14.84 -0.10 8.44
N ILE A 131 -14.33 0.14 9.66
CA ILE A 131 -13.39 -0.76 10.32
C ILE A 131 -14.02 -2.13 10.58
N SER A 132 -15.25 -2.17 11.07
CA SER A 132 -15.99 -3.43 11.29
C SER A 132 -16.23 -4.18 9.97
N SER A 133 -16.50 -3.45 8.89
CA SER A 133 -16.62 -4.05 7.55
C SER A 133 -15.30 -4.68 7.10
N LEU A 134 -14.17 -4.00 7.30
CA LEU A 134 -12.84 -4.53 6.98
C LEU A 134 -12.46 -5.75 7.85
N ASP A 135 -12.80 -5.74 9.15
CA ASP A 135 -12.62 -6.90 10.04
C ASP A 135 -13.36 -8.13 9.55
N THR A 136 -14.58 -7.93 9.07
CA THR A 136 -15.41 -9.01 8.54
C THR A 136 -14.80 -9.58 7.25
N ARG A 137 -14.31 -8.72 6.35
CA ARG A 137 -13.63 -9.14 5.10
C ARG A 137 -12.35 -9.92 5.40
N GLU A 138 -11.54 -9.45 6.35
CA GLU A 138 -10.30 -10.09 6.76
C GLU A 138 -10.54 -11.50 7.34
N LYS A 139 -11.53 -11.64 8.22
CA LYS A 139 -11.93 -12.94 8.79
C LYS A 139 -12.44 -13.89 7.71
N ALA A 140 -13.29 -13.41 6.80
CA ALA A 140 -13.81 -14.23 5.70
C ALA A 140 -12.70 -14.72 4.76
N GLY A 141 -11.72 -13.87 4.46
CA GLY A 141 -10.56 -14.23 3.64
C GLY A 141 -9.64 -15.28 4.29
N GLN A 142 -9.48 -15.24 5.62
CA GLN A 142 -8.70 -16.25 6.35
C GLN A 142 -9.36 -17.64 6.33
N HIS A 143 -10.70 -17.70 6.39
CA HIS A 143 -11.43 -18.98 6.38
C HIS A 143 -11.39 -19.67 5.01
N GLN A 144 -11.38 -18.91 3.90
CA GLN A 144 -11.23 -19.50 2.57
C GLN A 144 -9.85 -20.16 2.36
N HIS A 145 -8.80 -19.61 2.98
CA HIS A 145 -7.47 -20.21 2.89
C HIS A 145 -7.34 -21.52 3.70
N SER A 146 -8.06 -21.66 4.81
CA SER A 146 -8.08 -22.91 5.60
C SER A 146 -8.89 -24.03 4.94
N ASP A 147 -9.96 -23.69 4.22
CA ASP A 147 -10.82 -24.65 3.53
C ASP A 147 -10.19 -25.15 2.20
N ASP A 148 -9.39 -24.32 1.53
CA ASP A 148 -8.61 -24.72 0.34
C ASP A 148 -7.40 -25.61 0.72
N GLU A 149 -6.75 -25.37 1.86
CA GLU A 149 -5.61 -26.17 2.33
C GLU A 149 -6.03 -27.58 2.77
N SER A 150 -7.23 -27.71 3.35
CA SER A 150 -7.83 -29.00 3.70
C SER A 150 -8.32 -29.79 2.47
N ASN A 151 -8.92 -29.13 1.48
CA ASN A 151 -9.30 -29.78 0.20
C ASN A 151 -8.10 -30.17 -0.66
N LYS A 152 -7.00 -29.41 -0.63
CA LYS A 152 -5.76 -29.75 -1.35
C LYS A 152 -5.11 -31.01 -0.78
N SER A 153 -5.17 -31.18 0.53
CA SER A 153 -4.65 -32.38 1.21
C SER A 153 -5.42 -33.65 0.80
N GLU A 154 -6.73 -33.55 0.63
CA GLU A 154 -7.61 -34.69 0.26
C GLU A 154 -7.52 -35.07 -1.23
N SER A 155 -7.06 -34.15 -2.09
CA SER A 155 -6.88 -34.37 -3.52
C SER A 155 -5.45 -34.81 -3.91
N GLU A 156 -4.43 -34.43 -3.14
CA GLU A 156 -3.06 -34.96 -3.31
C GLU A 156 -2.91 -36.41 -2.76
N GLU A 157 -3.71 -36.81 -1.77
CA GLU A 157 -3.68 -38.19 -1.21
C GLU A 157 -4.25 -39.27 -2.17
N LEU A 158 -5.00 -38.87 -3.21
CA LEU A 158 -5.63 -39.79 -4.17
C LEU A 158 -4.86 -39.96 -5.49
N GLU A 159 -3.74 -39.27 -5.68
CA GLU A 159 -2.89 -39.41 -6.89
C GLU A 159 -1.55 -40.13 -6.66
N GLU A 160 -1.19 -40.49 -5.43
CA GLU A 160 0.07 -41.22 -5.15
C GLU A 160 -0.14 -42.74 -5.00
N VAL A 161 -0.57 -43.41 -6.07
CA VAL A 161 -0.33 -44.85 -6.22
C VAL A 161 0.22 -45.12 -7.63
N ASP A 162 1.47 -45.58 -7.63
CA ASP A 162 2.24 -46.18 -8.72
C ASP A 162 3.13 -45.22 -9.53
N GLN A 163 4.27 -44.82 -8.95
CA GLN A 163 5.50 -44.66 -9.74
C GLN A 163 6.77 -44.96 -8.92
N VAL A 164 7.54 -45.93 -9.43
CA VAL A 164 8.83 -46.41 -8.89
C VAL A 164 9.86 -45.26 -8.83
N PRO A 165 10.64 -45.09 -7.73
CA PRO A 165 11.59 -43.99 -7.63
C PRO A 165 12.89 -44.33 -8.36
N ASN A 166 13.25 -43.52 -9.37
CA ASN A 166 14.62 -43.45 -9.87
C ASN A 166 15.34 -42.28 -9.19
N GLY A 167 16.41 -42.62 -8.47
CA GLY A 167 17.07 -41.75 -7.52
C GLY A 167 17.72 -40.50 -8.13
N ILE A 168 17.70 -39.43 -7.33
CA ILE A 168 18.59 -38.27 -7.48
C ILE A 168 19.30 -38.09 -6.14
N SER A 169 20.62 -38.17 -6.18
CA SER A 169 21.53 -38.02 -5.05
C SER A 169 21.41 -36.65 -4.41
N ILE A 170 21.21 -36.62 -3.09
CA ILE A 170 21.45 -35.44 -2.25
C ILE A 170 22.95 -35.34 -2.01
N ALA A 171 23.62 -34.35 -2.61
CA ALA A 171 24.97 -33.97 -2.27
C ALA A 171 24.94 -32.85 -1.23
N THR A 172 25.20 -33.22 0.02
CA THR A 172 25.54 -32.29 1.11
C THR A 172 26.91 -31.66 0.80
N MET A 173 26.97 -30.33 0.67
CA MET A 173 28.24 -29.58 0.66
C MET A 173 28.29 -28.67 1.89
N ILE A 174 29.05 -29.14 2.86
CA ILE A 174 29.57 -28.41 4.01
C ILE A 174 30.80 -27.61 3.56
N GLY A 175 30.79 -26.31 3.87
CA GLY A 175 31.96 -25.49 4.24
C GLY A 175 33.05 -25.21 3.20
N LYS A 176 33.15 -23.93 2.78
CA LYS A 176 34.37 -23.10 2.90
C LYS A 176 34.15 -21.71 2.33
N ASP A 177 34.39 -20.70 3.16
CA ASP A 177 34.56 -19.31 2.77
C ASP A 177 35.79 -19.15 1.84
N PRO A 178 35.72 -18.32 0.80
CA PRO A 178 36.91 -17.82 0.13
C PRO A 178 37.17 -16.35 0.47
N GLU A 179 38.42 -16.09 0.87
CA GLU A 179 39.04 -14.78 1.05
C GLU A 179 38.87 -13.86 -0.17
N TYR A 180 38.61 -12.58 0.07
CA TYR A 180 38.65 -11.52 -0.93
C TYR A 180 40.05 -10.89 -1.01
N PRO A 181 40.63 -10.70 -2.21
CA PRO A 181 41.68 -9.71 -2.43
C PRO A 181 41.10 -8.39 -2.94
N ASP A 182 41.65 -7.32 -2.38
CA ASP A 182 41.50 -5.90 -2.70
C ASP A 182 42.04 -5.55 -4.12
N SER A 183 41.31 -4.74 -4.89
CA SER A 183 41.87 -3.63 -5.69
C SER A 183 40.86 -2.92 -6.62
N THR A 184 40.64 -1.66 -6.27
CA THR A 184 40.39 -0.41 -7.01
C THR A 184 40.29 -0.31 -8.57
N LYS A 185 39.40 0.64 -8.98
CA LYS A 185 39.35 1.55 -10.16
C LYS A 185 38.70 1.12 -11.49
N GLY A 186 37.75 1.95 -11.96
CA GLY A 186 37.62 2.32 -13.39
C GLY A 186 36.20 2.35 -13.98
N SER A 187 35.64 3.55 -14.19
CA SER A 187 34.58 3.89 -15.16
C SER A 187 35.23 4.61 -16.38
N PRO A 188 34.58 5.05 -17.48
CA PRO A 188 33.23 4.80 -18.04
C PRO A 188 33.24 4.49 -19.57
N SER A 189 32.09 4.15 -20.17
CA SER A 189 31.62 4.69 -21.48
C SER A 189 30.27 4.12 -21.93
N ALA A 190 29.33 5.02 -22.25
CA ALA A 190 28.18 4.82 -23.14
C ALA A 190 28.57 5.25 -24.58
N PRO A 191 27.68 5.38 -25.60
CA PRO A 191 26.30 4.89 -25.80
C PRO A 191 26.14 4.16 -27.17
N ILE A 192 24.94 3.72 -27.57
CA ILE A 192 24.40 3.83 -28.94
C ILE A 192 22.87 3.51 -29.00
N LEU A 193 22.17 4.49 -29.55
CA LEU A 193 20.89 4.64 -30.24
C LEU A 193 20.05 3.43 -30.74
N ALA A 194 18.72 3.62 -30.59
CA ALA A 194 17.66 3.60 -31.62
C ALA A 194 16.79 2.33 -31.93
N ILE A 195 15.55 2.36 -31.37
CA ILE A 195 14.18 2.17 -31.94
C ILE A 195 13.82 0.90 -32.80
N PRO A 196 12.53 0.64 -33.15
CA PRO A 196 11.58 -0.25 -32.45
C PRO A 196 11.14 -1.47 -33.29
N TYR A 197 10.54 -2.49 -32.67
CA TYR A 197 9.69 -3.44 -33.38
C TYR A 197 8.44 -3.82 -32.57
N SER A 198 7.29 -3.56 -33.18
CA SER A 198 6.02 -4.27 -32.97
C SER A 198 6.00 -5.50 -33.90
N PRO A 199 5.24 -6.55 -33.55
CA PRO A 199 4.32 -7.06 -34.57
C PRO A 199 2.95 -7.49 -34.03
N THR A 200 1.93 -6.99 -34.73
CA THR A 200 0.59 -7.56 -34.87
C THR A 200 0.67 -8.90 -35.60
N VAL A 201 -0.02 -9.95 -35.10
CA VAL A 201 -0.23 -11.19 -35.84
C VAL A 201 -1.71 -11.33 -36.21
N VAL A 202 -1.87 -11.53 -37.51
CA VAL A 202 -3.07 -11.76 -38.33
C VAL A 202 -3.69 -13.14 -38.08
N ASN A 203 -5.02 -13.18 -37.99
CA ASN A 203 -5.82 -14.42 -38.12
C ASN A 203 -6.13 -14.69 -39.60
N PRO A 204 -6.05 -15.93 -40.09
CA PRO A 204 -6.60 -16.29 -41.39
C PRO A 204 -8.10 -16.62 -41.29
N VAL A 205 -8.81 -16.18 -42.31
CA VAL A 205 -10.23 -16.42 -42.59
C VAL A 205 -10.31 -17.60 -43.56
N ASP A 206 -11.18 -18.57 -43.30
CA ASP A 206 -11.71 -19.45 -44.34
C ASP A 206 -13.23 -19.60 -44.17
N SER A 207 -13.91 -19.72 -45.30
CA SER A 207 -15.30 -19.36 -45.54
C SER A 207 -16.09 -20.52 -46.16
N GLY A 208 -17.36 -20.63 -45.77
CA GLY A 208 -18.43 -21.37 -46.45
C GLY A 208 -18.96 -22.56 -45.64
N SER A 209 -20.25 -22.90 -45.59
CA SER A 209 -21.47 -22.36 -46.21
C SER A 209 -22.70 -23.10 -45.60
N ILE A 210 -23.69 -22.34 -45.11
CA ILE A 210 -25.18 -22.50 -45.13
C ILE A 210 -25.84 -23.88 -44.80
N GLY A 211 -26.76 -23.89 -43.81
CA GLY A 211 -27.97 -24.75 -43.84
C GLY A 211 -28.64 -25.20 -42.52
N SER A 212 -29.73 -24.52 -42.13
CA SER A 212 -31.02 -25.08 -41.61
C SER A 212 -31.25 -25.50 -40.13
N THR A 213 -32.14 -24.72 -39.48
CA THR A 213 -33.24 -25.02 -38.51
C THR A 213 -32.97 -25.55 -37.08
N PRO A 214 -33.76 -25.11 -36.08
CA PRO A 214 -33.51 -25.37 -34.66
C PRO A 214 -34.32 -26.56 -34.12
N THR A 215 -33.67 -27.44 -33.36
CA THR A 215 -34.34 -28.40 -32.48
C THR A 215 -33.69 -28.36 -31.11
N ASN A 216 -34.51 -28.07 -30.10
CA ASN A 216 -34.18 -28.16 -28.68
C ASN A 216 -33.70 -29.57 -28.34
N ASP A 217 -32.55 -29.66 -27.68
CA ASP A 217 -32.34 -30.68 -26.66
C ASP A 217 -31.38 -30.19 -25.59
N ALA A 218 -31.87 -30.26 -24.36
CA ALA A 218 -31.17 -29.88 -23.16
C ALA A 218 -30.06 -30.89 -22.86
N ARG A 219 -28.81 -30.44 -22.85
CA ARG A 219 -27.74 -31.11 -22.10
C ARG A 219 -26.83 -30.07 -21.46
N ARG A 220 -27.08 -29.83 -20.16
CA ARG A 220 -26.16 -29.14 -19.25
C ARG A 220 -24.82 -29.87 -19.29
N GLN A 221 -23.87 -29.33 -20.05
CA GLN A 221 -22.46 -29.57 -19.79
C GLN A 221 -22.04 -28.47 -18.80
N SER A 222 -22.03 -28.81 -17.52
CA SER A 222 -21.30 -28.02 -16.53
C SER A 222 -19.82 -28.14 -16.86
N SER A 223 -19.32 -27.25 -17.70
CA SER A 223 -17.89 -27.00 -17.78
C SER A 223 -17.48 -26.41 -16.45
N SER A 224 -17.00 -27.25 -15.54
CA SER A 224 -16.23 -26.80 -14.39
C SER A 224 -14.96 -26.14 -14.94
N GLN A 225 -15.07 -24.85 -15.28
CA GLN A 225 -13.90 -24.01 -15.49
C GLN A 225 -13.28 -23.86 -14.11
N THR A 226 -12.30 -24.72 -13.82
CA THR A 226 -11.33 -24.45 -12.75
C THR A 226 -10.75 -23.07 -13.04
N ILE A 227 -11.10 -22.06 -12.25
CA ILE A 227 -10.53 -20.72 -12.35
C ILE A 227 -9.07 -20.87 -11.94
N THR A 228 -8.19 -21.15 -12.90
CA THR A 228 -6.76 -21.13 -12.67
C THR A 228 -6.39 -19.69 -12.35
N PHE A 229 -6.10 -19.39 -11.08
CA PHE A 229 -5.59 -18.08 -10.67
C PHE A 229 -4.34 -17.77 -11.48
N LYS A 230 -4.44 -16.85 -12.45
CA LYS A 230 -3.29 -16.39 -13.22
C LYS A 230 -2.49 -15.46 -12.32
N ARG A 231 -1.33 -15.93 -11.87
CA ARG A 231 -0.39 -15.11 -11.10
C ARG A 231 -0.07 -13.83 -11.89
N PRO A 232 -0.13 -12.65 -11.25
CA PRO A 232 0.21 -11.40 -11.92
C PRO A 232 1.67 -11.40 -12.40
N PRO A 233 2.01 -10.61 -13.43
CA PRO A 233 3.37 -10.51 -13.95
C PRO A 233 4.37 -10.13 -12.84
N LYS A 234 5.58 -10.70 -12.89
CA LYS A 234 6.63 -10.47 -11.88
C LYS A 234 6.90 -8.99 -11.62
N GLN A 235 6.93 -8.17 -12.67
CA GLN A 235 7.15 -6.72 -12.57
C GLN A 235 6.11 -6.02 -11.70
N VAL A 236 4.83 -6.40 -11.81
CA VAL A 236 3.74 -5.83 -11.01
C VAL A 236 3.90 -6.20 -9.53
N ILE A 237 4.34 -7.43 -9.27
CA ILE A 237 4.62 -7.90 -7.91
C ILE A 237 5.82 -7.16 -7.31
N GLU A 238 6.91 -7.00 -8.08
CA GLU A 238 8.11 -6.28 -7.63
C GLU A 238 7.83 -4.80 -7.36
N GLU A 239 7.08 -4.13 -8.24
CA GLU A 239 6.65 -2.75 -8.03
C GLU A 239 5.80 -2.61 -6.76
N ARG A 240 4.85 -3.54 -6.54
CA ARG A 240 4.05 -3.57 -5.31
C ARG A 240 4.92 -3.73 -4.06
N MET A 241 5.86 -4.67 -4.09
CA MET A 241 6.76 -4.92 -2.97
C MET A 241 7.64 -3.71 -2.68
N GLU A 242 8.16 -3.05 -3.72
CA GLU A 242 9.00 -1.87 -3.56
C GLU A 242 8.20 -0.69 -2.99
N GLU A 243 6.97 -0.49 -3.44
CA GLU A 243 6.09 0.53 -2.87
C GLU A 243 5.75 0.26 -1.40
N ASP A 244 5.49 -0.99 -1.03
CA ASP A 244 5.23 -1.35 0.37
C ASP A 244 6.47 -1.18 1.25
N ARG A 245 7.65 -1.56 0.76
CA ARG A 245 8.92 -1.28 1.44
C ARG A 245 9.09 0.21 1.67
N GLU A 246 8.83 1.01 0.65
CA GLU A 246 8.97 2.46 0.72
C GLU A 246 7.94 3.07 1.69
N ARG A 247 6.70 2.58 1.72
CA ARG A 247 5.71 2.99 2.74
C ARG A 247 6.16 2.65 4.16
N HIS A 248 6.68 1.45 4.36
CA HIS A 248 7.10 0.99 5.68
C HIS A 248 8.34 1.76 6.15
N LYS A 249 9.30 1.98 5.24
CA LYS A 249 10.46 2.82 5.49
C LYS A 249 10.04 4.22 5.95
N ARG A 250 9.17 4.90 5.21
CA ARG A 250 8.63 6.21 5.60
C ARG A 250 7.91 6.20 6.93
N LEU A 251 7.15 5.16 7.22
CA LEU A 251 6.49 5.03 8.52
C LEU A 251 7.54 5.06 9.64
N ARG A 252 8.61 4.27 9.52
CA ARG A 252 9.67 4.20 10.53
C ARG A 252 10.48 5.50 10.64
N GLU A 253 10.63 6.24 9.53
CA GLU A 253 11.25 7.58 9.53
C GLU A 253 10.47 8.63 10.34
N THR A 254 9.18 8.42 10.62
CA THR A 254 8.35 9.36 11.41
C THR A 254 8.06 8.91 12.84
N ILE A 255 8.35 7.65 13.21
CA ILE A 255 8.03 7.12 14.55
C ILE A 255 8.80 7.85 15.66
N TRP A 256 10.04 8.26 15.40
CA TRP A 256 10.88 8.94 16.38
C TRP A 256 10.56 10.44 16.54
N ALA A 257 9.78 11.02 15.62
CA ALA A 257 9.53 12.46 15.60
C ALA A 257 8.54 12.85 16.70
N ILE A 258 8.95 13.76 17.59
CA ILE A 258 8.10 14.34 18.63
C ILE A 258 7.67 15.72 18.14
N TYR A 259 6.37 15.90 17.94
CA TYR A 259 5.81 17.19 17.57
C TYR A 259 5.22 17.87 18.80
N PRO A 260 5.46 19.17 19.01
CA PRO A 260 4.72 19.92 20.00
C PRO A 260 3.22 19.88 19.66
N SER A 261 2.37 19.76 20.68
CA SER A 261 0.93 19.80 20.48
C SER A 261 0.54 21.09 19.77
N ARG A 262 -0.35 21.00 18.79
CA ARG A 262 -0.78 22.15 17.98
C ARG A 262 -1.45 23.26 18.81
N ASP A 263 -1.91 22.93 20.01
CA ASP A 263 -2.56 23.84 20.95
C ASP A 263 -1.55 24.56 21.88
N ASP A 264 -0.26 24.19 21.82
CA ASP A 264 0.81 24.67 22.73
C ASP A 264 1.46 25.98 22.26
N GLU A 265 1.12 26.49 21.08
CA GLU A 265 1.61 27.80 20.59
C GLU A 265 1.01 28.99 21.38
N SER A 266 0.04 28.76 22.26
CA SER A 266 -0.72 29.81 22.94
C SER A 266 -0.52 29.92 24.46
N LEU A 267 0.29 29.06 25.08
CA LEU A 267 0.62 29.24 26.49
C LEU A 267 1.75 30.25 26.67
N ASP A 268 1.36 31.46 27.05
CA ASP A 268 2.24 32.48 27.63
C ASP A 268 3.20 31.83 28.63
N LYS A 269 4.51 31.91 28.39
CA LYS A 269 5.59 31.44 29.28
C LYS A 269 5.70 32.31 30.54
N SER A 270 4.56 32.73 31.09
CA SER A 270 4.43 33.49 32.32
C SER A 270 4.35 32.52 33.49
N LEU A 271 5.53 32.05 33.91
CA LEU A 271 5.93 31.80 35.31
C LEU A 271 4.82 31.40 36.32
N ASP A 272 4.04 30.35 36.06
CA ASP A 272 3.25 29.72 37.13
C ASP A 272 3.09 28.22 36.88
N GLY A 273 3.73 27.40 37.73
CA GLY A 273 3.53 25.95 37.78
C GLY A 273 4.60 25.08 37.12
N LEU A 274 5.02 24.04 37.84
CA LEU A 274 5.91 22.96 37.39
C LEU A 274 5.38 22.21 36.15
N GLU A 275 4.08 22.33 35.86
CA GLU A 275 3.42 21.78 34.67
C GLU A 275 3.92 22.40 33.35
N GLY A 276 4.40 23.65 33.35
CA GLY A 276 4.98 24.27 32.15
C GLY A 276 6.38 23.77 31.79
N LEU A 277 6.99 22.91 32.60
CA LEU A 277 8.32 22.33 32.40
C LEU A 277 8.29 20.94 31.75
N VAL A 278 7.14 20.26 31.82
CA VAL A 278 6.97 18.91 31.28
C VAL A 278 6.59 19.00 29.81
N GLY A 279 7.61 19.01 28.96
CA GLY A 279 7.42 19.05 27.51
C GLY A 279 6.77 17.76 26.97
N PRO A 280 6.20 17.82 25.76
CA PRO A 280 5.61 16.66 25.08
C PRO A 280 6.61 15.51 24.90
N GLU A 281 7.92 15.78 24.86
CA GLU A 281 8.96 14.76 24.86
C GLU A 281 8.96 13.91 26.13
N PHE A 282 8.89 14.55 27.31
CA PHE A 282 8.85 13.83 28.59
C PHE A 282 7.57 13.04 28.74
N GLU A 283 6.42 13.64 28.42
CA GLU A 283 5.12 12.98 28.56
C GLU A 283 5.01 11.74 27.65
N MET A 284 5.57 11.82 26.44
CA MET A 284 5.61 10.68 25.52
C MET A 284 6.54 9.58 26.04
N PHE A 285 7.73 9.94 26.51
CA PHE A 285 8.67 9.01 27.14
C PHE A 285 8.06 8.32 28.37
N TRP A 286 7.40 9.09 29.24
CA TRP A 286 6.82 8.57 30.49
C TRP A 286 5.60 7.67 30.27
N LYS A 287 4.85 7.90 29.19
CA LYS A 287 3.74 7.03 28.76
C LYS A 287 4.20 5.77 28.06
N ASP A 288 5.45 5.71 27.60
CA ASP A 288 5.96 4.56 26.90
C ASP A 288 6.23 3.41 27.88
N VAL A 289 5.26 2.50 27.96
CA VAL A 289 5.29 1.33 28.84
C VAL A 289 6.34 0.30 28.41
N THR A 290 6.99 0.48 27.24
CA THR A 290 8.07 -0.42 26.80
C THR A 290 9.41 -0.15 27.49
N LEU A 291 9.56 0.99 28.17
CA LEU A 291 10.76 1.41 28.90
C LEU A 291 10.70 1.13 30.41
N VAL A 292 9.79 0.26 30.85
CA VAL A 292 9.41 0.17 32.27
C VAL A 292 10.45 -0.54 33.15
N GLU A 293 11.41 -1.28 32.59
CA GLU A 293 12.46 -1.95 33.36
C GLU A 293 13.82 -1.90 32.66
N ILE A 294 14.86 -1.49 33.41
CA ILE A 294 16.26 -1.59 32.98
C ILE A 294 16.56 -3.07 32.70
N ASN A 295 17.01 -3.37 31.49
CA ASN A 295 17.29 -4.74 31.04
C ASN A 295 18.81 -5.03 30.98
N GLU A 296 19.15 -6.21 30.46
CA GLU A 296 20.55 -6.65 30.32
C GLU A 296 21.35 -5.77 29.35
N ASP A 297 20.77 -5.43 28.19
CA ASP A 297 21.38 -4.55 27.20
C ASP A 297 21.66 -3.15 27.78
N ASP A 298 20.76 -2.63 28.62
CA ASP A 298 20.95 -1.34 29.31
C ASP A 298 22.13 -1.39 30.30
N MET A 299 22.28 -2.51 31.03
CA MET A 299 23.40 -2.71 31.95
C MET A 299 24.73 -2.87 31.22
N GLU A 300 24.74 -3.57 30.09
CA GLU A 300 25.92 -3.72 29.23
C GLU A 300 26.36 -2.36 28.68
N LEU A 301 25.42 -1.57 28.14
CA LEU A 301 25.71 -0.23 27.63
C LEU A 301 26.31 0.69 28.71
N MET A 302 25.80 0.63 29.95
CA MET A 302 26.34 1.40 31.08
C MET A 302 27.75 0.96 31.48
N ALA A 303 28.05 -0.35 31.41
CA ALA A 303 29.37 -0.88 31.70
C ALA A 303 30.39 -0.47 30.62
N GLU A 304 30.03 -0.59 29.34
CA GLU A 304 30.86 -0.16 28.22
C GLU A 304 31.18 1.34 28.29
N GLU A 305 30.19 2.19 28.60
CA GLU A 305 30.41 3.63 28.77
C GLU A 305 31.39 3.92 29.91
N ALA A 306 31.30 3.18 31.02
CA ALA A 306 32.21 3.32 32.16
C ALA A 306 33.65 2.93 31.79
N GLU A 307 33.83 1.85 31.03
CA GLU A 307 35.15 1.41 30.54
C GLU A 307 35.78 2.44 29.59
N LEU A 308 35.02 2.92 28.61
CA LEU A 308 35.48 3.97 27.67
C LEU A 308 35.87 5.25 28.42
N LYS A 309 35.14 5.61 29.48
CA LYS A 309 35.44 6.79 30.30
C LYS A 309 36.74 6.62 31.08
N VAL A 310 36.99 5.43 31.63
CA VAL A 310 38.26 5.11 32.30
C VAL A 310 39.41 5.16 31.31
N GLU A 311 39.24 4.60 30.11
CA GLU A 311 40.25 4.62 29.05
C GLU A 311 40.57 6.05 28.59
N SER A 312 39.56 6.93 28.48
CA SER A 312 39.74 8.33 28.08
C SER A 312 40.55 9.18 29.07
N LEU A 313 40.67 8.73 30.32
CA LEU A 313 41.39 9.41 31.40
C LEU A 313 42.82 8.88 31.61
N SER A 314 43.19 7.78 30.94
CA SER A 314 44.53 7.19 30.95
C SER A 314 45.45 7.75 29.86
#